data_AF-A0A7C5IBY7-F1
#
_entry.id   AF-A0A7C5IBY7-F1
#
_cell.length_a   1.000
_cell.length_b   1.000
_cell.length_c   1.000
_cell.angle_alpha   90.00
_cell.angle_beta   90.00
_cell.angle_gamma   90.00
#
_symmetry.space_group_name_H-M   'P 1'
#
loop_
_entity.id
_entity.type
_entity.pdbx_description
1 polymer ?
#
loop_
_entity_poly.entity_id
_entity_poly.type
_entity_poly.pdbx_seq_one_letter_code
_entity_poly.pdbx_strand_id
1 'polypeptide(L)'
;MAGIRELVAGGETEKLEFKRSLAEKEEILRTIVAFSNVSGGTILVGVSEEGEVIGLTLNKGDLEDLENSINQLIEPKVYPELQLVPYNNKLILKANVNEGFNKPYLYKGACYVRRGNVTRRLDRDGVVGLLTRKATFDS
;
A
#
# COMPACT_ATOMS: atom_id res chain seq x y z
N MET A 1 -17.40 -1.13 -7.92
CA MET A 1 -16.05 -1.47 -7.39
C MET A 1 -15.77 -2.91 -7.76
N ALA A 2 -14.55 -3.24 -8.17
CA ALA A 2 -14.19 -4.63 -8.47
C ALA A 2 -14.26 -5.50 -7.20
N GLY A 3 -14.85 -6.69 -7.33
CA GLY A 3 -14.92 -7.65 -6.23
C GLY A 3 -13.55 -8.26 -5.92
N ILE A 4 -13.35 -8.81 -4.72
CA ILE A 4 -12.09 -9.49 -4.33
C ILE A 4 -11.69 -10.54 -5.37
N ARG A 5 -12.65 -11.30 -5.90
CA ARG A 5 -12.41 -12.31 -6.94
C ARG A 5 -11.76 -11.72 -8.20
N GLU A 6 -12.22 -10.56 -8.64
CA GLU A 6 -11.72 -9.89 -9.85
C GLU A 6 -10.33 -9.32 -9.61
N LEU A 7 -10.10 -8.72 -8.44
CA LEU A 7 -8.79 -8.21 -8.03
C LEU A 7 -7.75 -9.33 -7.99
N VAL A 8 -8.09 -10.44 -7.32
CA VAL A 8 -7.18 -11.59 -7.19
C VAL A 8 -6.88 -12.23 -8.54
N ALA A 9 -7.90 -12.43 -9.39
CA ALA A 9 -7.71 -13.01 -10.73
C ALA A 9 -6.90 -12.10 -11.67
N GLY A 10 -6.90 -10.79 -11.44
CA GLY A 10 -6.14 -9.81 -12.23
C GLY A 10 -4.64 -9.75 -11.92
N GLY A 11 -4.21 -10.33 -10.80
CA GLY A 11 -2.80 -10.29 -10.36
C GLY A 11 -2.35 -8.90 -9.87
N GLU A 12 -1.10 -8.82 -9.42
CA GLU A 12 -0.52 -7.55 -8.97
C GLU A 12 -0.35 -6.55 -10.11
N THR A 13 -0.56 -5.27 -9.79
CA THR A 13 -0.43 -4.16 -10.74
C THR A 13 0.22 -2.95 -10.09
N GLU A 14 0.38 -1.87 -10.84
CA GLU A 14 0.78 -0.56 -10.29
C GLU A 14 -0.18 0.02 -9.24
N LYS A 15 -1.39 -0.53 -9.12
CA LYS A 15 -2.40 -0.11 -8.13
C LYS A 15 -2.91 -1.24 -7.25
N LEU A 16 -2.31 -2.43 -7.34
CA LEU A 16 -2.70 -3.60 -6.55
C LEU A 16 -1.45 -4.35 -6.08
N GLU A 17 -1.34 -4.53 -4.77
CA GLU A 17 -0.29 -5.31 -4.10
C GLU A 17 -0.91 -6.45 -3.32
N PHE A 18 -0.30 -7.62 -3.39
CA PHE A 18 -0.62 -8.77 -2.55
C PHE A 18 0.41 -8.95 -1.44
N LYS A 19 -0.09 -9.29 -0.26
CA LYS A 19 0.73 -9.67 0.90
C LYS A 19 0.13 -10.90 1.53
N ARG A 20 0.97 -11.84 1.90
CA ARG A 20 0.52 -13.11 2.48
C ARG A 20 -0.02 -12.88 3.88
N SER A 21 0.60 -11.98 4.65
CA SER A 21 0.25 -11.78 6.05
C SER A 21 0.63 -10.39 6.59
N LEU A 22 0.13 -10.08 7.79
CA LEU A 22 0.53 -8.88 8.54
C LEU A 22 1.97 -8.95 9.09
N ALA A 23 2.63 -10.11 9.02
CA ALA A 23 4.05 -10.21 9.37
C ALA A 23 4.94 -9.41 8.39
N GLU A 24 4.47 -9.17 7.17
CA GLU A 24 5.12 -8.32 6.14
C GLU A 24 4.80 -6.83 6.37
N LYS A 25 4.72 -6.41 7.64
CA LYS A 25 4.29 -5.07 8.03
C LYS A 25 5.16 -3.98 7.42
N GLU A 26 6.47 -4.21 7.35
CA GLU A 26 7.39 -3.22 6.79
C GLU A 26 7.17 -3.02 5.29
N GLU A 27 6.95 -4.10 4.55
CA GLU A 27 6.62 -4.07 3.13
C GLU A 27 5.27 -3.39 2.89
N ILE A 28 4.25 -3.68 3.72
CA ILE A 28 2.95 -3.00 3.68
C ILE A 28 3.13 -1.49 3.84
N LEU A 29 3.89 -1.03 4.84
CA LEU A 29 4.13 0.40 5.08
C LEU A 29 4.88 1.08 3.93
N ARG A 30 5.90 0.41 3.36
CA ARG A 30 6.61 0.91 2.18
C ARG A 30 5.68 1.02 0.97
N THR A 31 4.77 0.06 0.78
CA THR A 31 3.79 0.10 -0.31
C THR A 31 2.74 1.20 -0.09
N ILE A 32 2.29 1.46 1.15
CA ILE A 32 1.42 2.60 1.46
C ILE A 32 2.09 3.92 1.05
N VAL A 33 3.37 4.10 1.38
CA VAL A 33 4.14 5.28 0.96
C VAL A 33 4.25 5.36 -0.57
N ALA A 34 4.56 4.23 -1.21
CA ALA A 34 4.70 4.14 -2.66
C ALA A 34 3.40 4.52 -3.39
N PHE A 35 2.25 4.03 -2.94
CA PHE A 35 0.95 4.40 -3.46
C PHE A 35 0.62 5.87 -3.22
N SER A 36 0.88 6.39 -2.02
CA SER A 36 0.66 7.81 -1.69
C SER A 36 1.50 8.74 -2.58
N ASN A 37 2.68 8.31 -3.01
CA ASN A 37 3.55 9.11 -3.86
C ASN A 37 3.20 9.12 -5.36
N VAL A 38 2.44 8.14 -5.87
CA VAL A 38 2.27 7.99 -7.33
C VAL A 38 0.82 8.04 -7.78
N SER A 39 0.00 7.05 -7.44
CA SER A 39 -1.35 6.92 -8.04
C SER A 39 -2.39 6.27 -7.12
N GLY A 40 -2.10 6.20 -5.82
CA GLY A 40 -2.89 5.41 -4.87
C GLY A 40 -2.85 3.91 -5.22
N GLY A 41 -3.73 3.14 -4.59
CA GLY A 41 -3.86 1.72 -4.85
C GLY A 41 -4.54 0.96 -3.73
N THR A 42 -4.58 -0.36 -3.86
CA THR A 42 -5.12 -1.29 -2.89
C THR A 42 -4.05 -2.32 -2.51
N ILE A 43 -3.95 -2.62 -1.22
CA ILE A 43 -3.18 -3.77 -0.71
C ILE A 43 -4.19 -4.82 -0.26
N LEU A 44 -4.04 -6.06 -0.72
CA LEU A 44 -4.76 -7.22 -0.19
C LEU A 44 -3.79 -8.05 0.66
N VAL A 45 -4.06 -8.11 1.96
CA VAL A 45 -3.30 -8.94 2.91
C VAL A 45 -4.07 -10.23 3.20
N GLY A 46 -3.39 -11.37 3.16
CA GLY A 46 -3.99 -12.70 3.15
C GLY A 46 -4.02 -13.35 1.76
N VAL A 47 -3.26 -12.83 0.81
CA VAL A 47 -3.18 -13.31 -0.59
C VAL A 47 -1.71 -13.53 -0.97
N SER A 48 -1.38 -14.66 -1.61
CA SER A 48 -0.04 -14.93 -2.12
C SER A 48 0.29 -14.07 -3.35
N GLU A 49 1.57 -14.00 -3.72
CA GLU A 49 2.02 -13.30 -4.93
C GLU A 49 1.38 -13.91 -6.19
N GLU A 50 1.09 -15.22 -6.17
CA GLU A 50 0.42 -15.95 -7.25
C GLU A 50 -1.10 -15.76 -7.26
N GLY A 51 -1.65 -14.98 -6.33
CA GLY A 51 -3.09 -14.76 -6.18
C GLY A 51 -3.83 -15.87 -5.43
N GLU A 52 -3.15 -16.74 -4.70
CA GLU A 52 -3.83 -17.70 -3.83
C GLU A 52 -4.35 -17.00 -2.58
N VAL A 53 -5.64 -17.13 -2.27
CA VAL A 53 -6.18 -16.60 -1.01
C VAL A 53 -5.81 -17.54 0.13
N ILE A 54 -4.84 -17.10 0.95
CA ILE A 54 -4.34 -17.82 2.11
C ILE A 54 -5.26 -17.58 3.32
N GLY A 55 -5.71 -16.34 3.49
CA GLY A 55 -6.49 -15.87 4.64
C GLY A 55 -5.62 -15.35 5.78
N LEU A 56 -6.22 -14.52 6.63
CA LEU A 56 -5.62 -13.96 7.83
C LEU A 56 -6.19 -14.60 9.08
N THR A 57 -5.30 -14.90 10.02
CA THR A 57 -5.65 -15.13 11.43
C THR A 57 -5.26 -13.87 12.19
N LEU A 58 -6.25 -13.12 12.66
CA LEU A 58 -6.03 -11.88 13.40
C LEU A 58 -6.09 -12.14 14.90
N ASN A 59 -5.10 -11.64 15.62
CA ASN A 59 -5.12 -11.52 17.06
C ASN A 59 -5.73 -10.18 17.47
N LYS A 60 -6.08 -10.08 18.77
CA LYS A 60 -6.50 -8.81 19.36
C LYS A 60 -5.35 -7.81 19.27
N GLY A 61 -5.58 -6.69 18.58
CA GLY A 61 -4.61 -5.59 18.47
C GLY A 61 -3.90 -5.50 17.12
N ASP A 62 -3.93 -6.54 16.28
CA ASP A 62 -3.15 -6.55 15.02
C ASP A 62 -3.45 -5.37 14.09
N LEU A 63 -4.73 -4.97 13.97
CA LEU A 63 -5.12 -3.81 13.17
C LEU A 63 -4.71 -2.49 13.83
N GLU A 64 -4.86 -2.38 15.14
CA GLU A 64 -4.44 -1.20 15.91
C GLU A 64 -2.92 -1.00 15.80
N ASP A 65 -2.14 -2.08 15.86
CA ASP A 65 -0.70 -2.06 15.67
C ASP A 65 -0.31 -1.62 14.25
N LEU A 66 -1.05 -2.05 13.23
CA LEU A 66 -0.84 -1.59 11.85
C LEU A 66 -1.15 -0.10 11.72
N GLU A 67 -2.29 0.36 12.23
CA GLU A 67 -2.69 1.77 12.21
C GLU A 67 -1.70 2.66 12.98
N ASN A 68 -1.24 2.22 14.15
CA ASN A 68 -0.22 2.90 14.92
C ASN A 68 1.10 2.99 14.14
N SER A 69 1.50 1.89 13.49
CA SER A 69 2.72 1.88 12.66
C SER A 69 2.61 2.84 11.48
N ILE A 70 1.44 2.92 10.81
CA ILE A 70 1.17 3.90 9.75
C ILE A 70 1.32 5.32 10.29
N ASN A 71 0.66 5.63 11.40
CA ASN A 71 0.62 6.97 11.98
C ASN A 71 1.98 7.44 12.53
N GLN A 72 2.82 6.54 13.02
CA GLN A 72 4.09 6.89 13.66
C GLN A 72 5.28 6.88 12.68
N LEU A 73 5.22 6.05 11.63
CA LEU A 73 6.38 5.79 10.77
C LEU A 73 6.28 6.42 9.39
N ILE A 74 5.10 6.95 9.02
CA ILE A 74 4.85 7.58 7.72
C ILE A 74 4.59 9.07 7.89
N GLU A 75 5.32 9.88 7.12
CA GLU A 75 5.19 11.33 7.07
C GLU A 75 5.15 11.84 5.62
N PRO A 76 4.26 12.78 5.26
CA PRO A 76 3.10 13.26 6.02
C PRO A 76 2.13 12.13 6.38
N LYS A 77 1.22 12.39 7.34
CA LYS A 77 0.25 11.37 7.78
C LYS A 77 -0.60 10.85 6.62
N VAL A 78 -0.81 9.54 6.60
CA VAL A 78 -1.68 8.83 5.65
C VAL A 78 -2.76 8.10 6.44
N TYR A 79 -3.99 8.08 5.91
CA TYR A 79 -5.12 7.38 6.51
C TYR A 79 -5.69 6.39 5.49
N PRO A 80 -5.09 5.19 5.34
CA PRO A 80 -5.65 4.16 4.49
C PRO A 80 -7.00 3.69 5.01
N GLU A 81 -7.93 3.39 4.10
CA GLU A 81 -9.19 2.75 4.46
C GLU A 81 -8.95 1.24 4.64
N LEU A 82 -8.99 0.77 5.88
CA LEU A 82 -8.79 -0.63 6.24
C LEU A 82 -10.15 -1.35 6.36
N GLN A 83 -10.33 -2.42 5.59
CA GLN A 83 -11.56 -3.22 5.58
C GLN A 83 -11.24 -4.71 5.69
N LEU A 84 -11.83 -5.39 6.68
CA LEU A 84 -11.80 -6.84 6.75
C LEU A 84 -12.91 -7.42 5.86
N VAL A 85 -12.51 -8.23 4.88
CA VAL A 85 -13.42 -8.79 3.88
C VAL A 85 -13.43 -10.32 3.99
N PRO A 86 -14.58 -10.95 4.32
CA PRO A 86 -14.70 -12.40 4.28
C PRO A 86 -14.75 -12.88 2.82
N TYR A 87 -13.98 -13.93 2.52
CA TYR A 87 -13.90 -14.54 1.20
C TYR A 87 -13.62 -16.05 1.34
N ASN A 88 -14.51 -16.90 0.82
CA ASN A 88 -14.37 -18.37 0.88
C ASN A 88 -14.01 -18.91 2.28
N ASN A 89 -14.75 -18.50 3.32
CA ASN A 89 -14.50 -18.84 4.73
C ASN A 89 -13.14 -18.39 5.29
N LYS A 90 -12.42 -17.54 4.55
CA LYS A 90 -11.17 -16.91 4.98
C LYS A 90 -11.39 -15.42 5.14
N LEU A 91 -10.51 -14.77 5.88
CA LEU A 91 -10.52 -13.32 6.08
C LEU A 91 -9.38 -12.67 5.32
N ILE A 92 -9.63 -11.57 4.63
CA ILE A 92 -8.62 -10.78 3.93
C ILE A 92 -8.70 -9.35 4.47
N LEU A 93 -7.55 -8.68 4.64
CA LEU A 93 -7.53 -7.25 4.88
C LEU A 93 -7.34 -6.53 3.54
N LYS A 94 -8.29 -5.67 3.21
CA LYS A 94 -8.20 -4.75 2.08
C LYS A 94 -7.84 -3.36 2.63
N ALA A 95 -6.69 -2.83 2.23
CA ALA A 95 -6.26 -1.48 2.56
C ALA A 95 -6.27 -0.60 1.31
N ASN A 96 -7.18 0.37 1.23
CA ASN A 96 -7.19 1.34 0.14
C ASN A 96 -6.36 2.57 0.52
N VAL A 97 -5.43 2.94 -0.34
CA VAL A 97 -4.52 4.07 -0.15
C VAL A 97 -4.78 5.08 -1.26
N ASN A 98 -5.10 6.31 -0.89
CA ASN A 98 -5.26 7.39 -1.86
C ASN A 98 -3.90 7.93 -2.29
N GLU A 99 -3.83 8.45 -3.52
CA GLU A 99 -2.71 9.30 -3.91
C GLU A 99 -2.68 10.54 -3.00
N GLY A 100 -1.52 10.84 -2.46
CA GLY A 100 -1.32 11.93 -1.54
C GLY A 100 -1.04 13.26 -2.25
N PHE A 101 -1.54 14.34 -1.66
CA PHE A 101 -1.32 15.69 -2.18
C PHE A 101 0.06 16.24 -1.76
N ASN A 102 0.47 15.99 -0.51
CA ASN A 102 1.66 16.55 0.13
C ASN A 102 2.90 15.70 -0.10
N LYS A 103 3.24 15.44 -1.37
CA LYS A 103 4.41 14.62 -1.72
C LYS A 103 5.72 15.39 -1.37
N PRO A 104 6.80 14.69 -0.97
CA PRO A 104 6.90 13.24 -0.85
C PRO A 104 6.38 12.72 0.49
N TYR A 105 5.76 11.55 0.44
CA TYR A 105 5.51 10.70 1.59
C TYR A 105 6.74 9.82 1.81
N LEU A 106 7.08 9.60 3.08
CA LEU A 106 8.29 8.95 3.53
C LEU A 106 7.94 7.89 4.57
N TYR A 107 8.63 6.75 4.53
CA TYR A 107 8.63 5.77 5.62
C TYR A 107 10.00 5.79 6.27
N LYS A 108 10.08 6.15 7.56
CA LYS A 108 11.34 6.33 8.30
C LYS A 108 12.37 7.17 7.53
N GLY A 109 11.93 8.31 6.97
CA GLY A 109 12.76 9.22 6.19
C GLY A 109 13.15 8.75 4.78
N ALA A 110 12.70 7.58 4.33
CA ALA A 110 12.96 7.07 2.99
C ALA A 110 11.73 7.21 2.09
N CYS A 111 11.95 7.71 0.87
CA CYS A 111 10.90 7.85 -0.15
C CYS A 111 10.80 6.58 -0.98
N TYR A 112 9.57 6.12 -1.22
CA TYR A 112 9.27 4.96 -2.05
C TYR A 112 8.27 5.33 -3.14
N VAL A 113 8.39 4.70 -4.30
CA VAL A 113 7.41 4.80 -5.40
C VAL A 113 7.13 3.43 -5.98
N ARG A 114 5.93 3.26 -6.52
CA ARG A 114 5.57 2.06 -7.26
C ARG A 114 5.79 2.27 -8.74
N ARG A 115 6.46 1.32 -9.41
CA ARG A 115 6.67 1.31 -10.85
C ARG A 115 6.39 -0.10 -11.37
N GLY A 116 5.37 -0.26 -12.21
CA GLY A 116 4.80 -1.59 -12.45
C GLY A 116 4.29 -2.16 -11.13
N ASN A 117 4.58 -3.42 -10.84
CA ASN A 117 4.22 -4.05 -9.55
C ASN A 117 5.31 -3.91 -8.48
N VAL A 118 6.41 -3.18 -8.71
CA VAL A 118 7.54 -3.14 -7.77
C VAL A 118 7.57 -1.83 -6.97
N THR A 119 7.64 -1.96 -5.65
CA THR A 119 7.96 -0.85 -4.73
C THR A 119 9.46 -0.60 -4.71
N ARG A 120 9.89 0.60 -5.11
CA ARG A 120 11.30 1.00 -5.16
C ARG A 120 11.58 2.18 -4.26
N ARG A 121 12.68 2.10 -3.50
CA ARG A 121 13.24 3.25 -2.80
C ARG A 121 13.84 4.23 -3.81
N LEU A 122 13.56 5.50 -3.64
CA LEU A 122 14.19 6.58 -4.41
C LEU A 122 15.50 7.02 -3.77
N ASP A 123 16.47 7.32 -4.63
CA ASP A 123 17.66 8.09 -4.28
C ASP A 123 17.35 9.61 -4.32
N ARG A 124 18.37 10.43 -4.08
CA ARG A 124 18.25 11.90 -4.07
C ARG A 124 17.61 12.42 -5.37
N ASP A 125 18.13 11.99 -6.51
CA ASP A 125 17.70 12.52 -7.81
C ASP A 125 16.28 12.04 -8.13
N GLY A 126 15.93 10.82 -7.75
CA GLY A 126 14.57 10.31 -7.80
C GLY A 126 13.59 11.15 -6.97
N VAL A 127 13.97 11.54 -5.75
CA VAL A 127 13.13 12.41 -4.90
C VAL A 127 12.95 13.80 -5.52
N VAL A 128 14.02 14.40 -6.06
CA VAL A 128 13.94 15.67 -6.79
C VAL A 128 13.01 15.55 -8.02
N GLY A 129 13.12 14.45 -8.76
CA GLY A 129 12.24 14.16 -9.89
C GLY A 129 10.76 14.03 -9.50
N LEU A 130 10.47 13.43 -8.33
CA LEU A 130 9.12 13.32 -7.81
C LEU A 130 8.51 14.69 -7.47
N LEU A 131 9.30 15.56 -6.83
CA LEU A 131 8.89 16.92 -6.45
C LEU A 131 8.63 17.82 -7.66
N THR A 132 9.49 17.75 -8.66
CA THR A 132 9.41 18.61 -9.86
C THR A 132 8.29 18.21 -10.82
N ARG A 133 7.92 16.92 -10.88
CA ARG A 133 6.83 16.42 -11.75
C ARG A 133 5.47 17.06 -11.49
N LYS A 134 5.17 17.47 -10.26
CA LYS A 134 3.90 18.15 -9.92
C LYS A 134 3.90 19.64 -10.28
N ALA A 135 5.07 20.26 -10.49
CA ALA A 135 5.17 21.69 -10.78
C ALA A 135 4.90 22.03 -12.26
N THR A 136 4.76 21.04 -13.16
CA THR A 136 4.81 21.25 -14.61
C THR A 136 3.45 21.17 -15.34
N PHE A 137 2.31 21.04 -14.64
CA PHE A 137 1.01 20.92 -15.30
C PHE A 137 -0.10 21.68 -14.58
N ASP A 138 0.08 23.00 -14.50
CA ASP A 138 -1.03 23.96 -14.51
C ASP A 138 -0.60 25.08 -15.48
N SER A 139 -0.96 24.93 -16.76
CA SER A 139 -0.78 25.92 -17.83
C SER A 139 -2.05 25.97 -18.67
#